data_AF-A0A061NQ29-F1
#
_entry.id   AF-A0A061NQ29-F1
#
_cell.length_a   1.000
_cell.length_b   1.000
_cell.length_c   1.000
_cell.angle_alpha   90.00
_cell.angle_beta   90.00
_cell.angle_gamma   90.00
#
_symmetry.space_group_name_H-M   'P 1'
#
loop_
_entity.id
_entity.type
_entity.pdbx_description
1 polymer ?
#
loop_
_entity_poly.entity_id
_entity_poly.type
_entity_poly.pdbx_seq_one_letter_code
_entity_poly.pdbx_strand_id
1 'polypeptide(L)'
;MCSEISWLHSSPSSASRSFWEEGYPEINTVANKVSQITENGYEYCFSYVLPYEDWTEHYYEPLARKLDEMTELYIDVPEALEVIGMIQMEIELFHDHPNDYSYVFYGMQKMKKKAVN
;
A
#
# COMPACT_ATOMS: atom_id res chain seq x y z
N MET A 1 4.86 15.20 -4.15
CA MET A 1 5.14 13.75 -4.20
C MET A 1 4.33 13.10 -3.11
N CYS A 2 3.76 11.94 -3.37
CA CYS A 2 3.11 11.09 -2.37
C CYS A 2 3.52 9.63 -2.64
N SER A 3 3.42 8.79 -1.60
CA SER A 3 3.44 7.33 -1.74
C SER A 3 2.02 6.81 -1.58
N GLU A 4 1.62 5.85 -2.40
CA GLU A 4 0.27 5.28 -2.41
C GLU A 4 0.34 3.77 -2.67
N ILE A 5 -0.48 2.98 -1.99
CA ILE A 5 -0.58 1.54 -2.25
C ILE A 5 -1.21 1.33 -3.63
N SER A 6 -0.60 0.51 -4.47
CA SER A 6 -1.04 0.34 -5.86
C SER A 6 -0.88 -1.10 -6.32
N TRP A 7 -1.82 -1.54 -7.16
CA TRP A 7 -1.68 -2.79 -7.88
C TRP A 7 -0.55 -2.66 -8.91
N LEU A 8 0.38 -3.62 -8.90
CA LEU A 8 1.49 -3.64 -9.86
C LEU A 8 1.05 -4.15 -11.23
N HIS A 9 -0.10 -4.83 -11.30
CA HIS A 9 -0.73 -5.30 -12.53
C HIS A 9 -2.27 -5.34 -12.40
N SER A 10 -2.96 -5.55 -13.52
CA SER A 10 -4.43 -5.55 -13.59
C SER A 10 -5.11 -6.78 -12.97
N SER A 11 -4.34 -7.83 -12.69
CA SER A 11 -4.86 -9.14 -12.26
C SER A 11 -4.22 -9.66 -10.96
N PRO A 12 -4.30 -8.93 -9.83
CA PRO A 12 -3.83 -9.45 -8.54
C PRO A 12 -4.57 -10.74 -8.16
N SER A 13 -3.98 -11.51 -7.25
CA SER A 13 -4.63 -12.67 -6.64
C SER A 13 -5.97 -12.29 -6.02
N SER A 14 -6.88 -13.27 -5.93
CA SER A 14 -8.16 -13.07 -5.25
C SER A 14 -7.98 -12.74 -3.77
N ALA A 15 -6.95 -13.31 -3.14
CA ALA A 15 -6.64 -13.04 -1.73
C ALA A 15 -6.25 -11.57 -1.53
N SER A 16 -5.29 -11.07 -2.32
CA SER A 16 -4.87 -9.67 -2.22
C SER A 16 -6.01 -8.72 -2.56
N ARG A 17 -6.78 -9.02 -3.61
CA ARG A 17 -7.95 -8.21 -3.99
C ARG A 17 -8.95 -8.11 -2.84
N SER A 18 -9.38 -9.23 -2.25
CA SER A 18 -10.36 -9.23 -1.17
C SER A 18 -9.87 -8.45 0.05
N PHE A 19 -8.61 -8.66 0.45
CA PHE A 19 -8.01 -7.95 1.59
C PHE A 19 -8.02 -6.43 1.39
N TRP A 20 -7.49 -5.94 0.26
CA TRP A 20 -7.38 -4.50 0.04
C TRP A 20 -8.71 -3.85 -0.34
N GLU A 21 -9.63 -4.53 -1.01
CA GLU A 21 -10.96 -3.95 -1.28
C GLU A 21 -11.79 -3.78 0.01
N GLU A 22 -11.56 -4.62 1.02
CA GLU A 22 -12.16 -4.48 2.35
C GLU A 22 -11.52 -3.34 3.15
N GLY A 23 -10.18 -3.28 3.20
CA GLY A 23 -9.45 -2.30 4.01
C GLY A 23 -9.29 -0.91 3.36
N TYR A 24 -9.05 -0.86 2.05
CA TYR A 24 -8.81 0.35 1.28
C TYR A 24 -9.27 0.22 -0.19
N PRO A 25 -10.59 0.36 -0.47
CA PRO A 25 -11.16 0.12 -1.79
C PRO A 25 -10.69 1.09 -2.89
N GLU A 26 -10.00 2.16 -2.53
CA GLU A 26 -9.42 3.11 -3.48
C GLU A 26 -8.06 2.65 -4.05
N ILE A 27 -7.51 1.52 -3.60
CA ILE A 27 -6.34 0.90 -4.24
C ILE A 27 -6.60 0.73 -5.74
N ASN A 28 -5.60 1.05 -6.55
CA ASN A 28 -5.75 0.95 -8.00
C ASN A 28 -4.43 0.67 -8.69
N THR A 29 -4.48 0.37 -9.98
CA THR A 29 -3.28 0.19 -10.79
C THR A 29 -2.51 1.50 -10.91
N VAL A 30 -1.19 1.40 -11.10
CA VAL A 30 -0.32 2.56 -11.36
C VAL A 30 -0.84 3.42 -12.51
N ALA A 31 -1.29 2.79 -13.60
CA ALA A 31 -1.85 3.49 -14.75
C ALA A 31 -3.10 4.33 -14.39
N ASN A 32 -4.01 3.78 -13.59
CA ASN A 32 -5.21 4.49 -13.17
C ASN A 32 -4.88 5.63 -12.19
N LYS A 33 -3.93 5.43 -11.26
CA LYS A 33 -3.44 6.50 -10.38
C LYS A 33 -2.79 7.64 -11.18
N VAL A 34 -2.04 7.35 -12.24
CA VAL A 34 -1.47 8.36 -13.15
C VAL A 34 -2.57 9.14 -13.88
N SER A 35 -3.62 8.47 -14.37
CA SER A 35 -4.78 9.16 -14.96
C SER A 35 -5.43 10.10 -13.95
N GLN A 36 -5.67 9.66 -12.72
CA GLN A 36 -6.22 10.49 -11.64
C GLN A 36 -5.37 11.73 -11.37
N ILE A 37 -4.03 11.62 -11.35
CA ILE A 37 -3.12 12.77 -11.21
C ILE A 37 -3.41 13.82 -12.29
N THR A 38 -3.50 13.39 -13.55
CA THR A 38 -3.72 14.29 -14.69
C THR A 38 -5.11 14.93 -14.68
N GLU A 39 -6.16 14.15 -14.40
CA GLU A 39 -7.54 14.61 -14.30
C GLU A 39 -7.74 15.64 -13.19
N ASN A 40 -6.94 15.57 -12.12
CA ASN A 40 -7.00 16.49 -10.99
C ASN A 40 -6.12 17.75 -11.14
N GLY A 41 -5.63 18.03 -12.36
CA GLY A 41 -4.94 19.28 -12.66
C GLY A 41 -3.44 19.28 -12.33
N TYR A 42 -2.83 18.10 -12.22
CA TYR A 42 -1.39 17.93 -12.03
C TYR A 42 -0.74 17.34 -13.28
N GLU A 43 0.50 17.71 -13.53
CA GLU A 43 1.36 17.03 -14.49
C GLU A 43 2.04 15.84 -13.80
N TYR A 44 1.98 14.66 -14.43
CA TYR A 44 2.74 13.50 -13.98
C TYR A 44 4.22 13.66 -14.35
N CYS A 45 5.10 13.55 -13.36
CA CYS A 45 6.55 13.66 -13.58
C CYS A 45 7.22 12.28 -13.62
N PHE A 46 6.95 11.43 -12.63
CA PHE A 46 7.53 10.09 -12.51
C PHE A 46 6.75 9.23 -11.52
N SER A 47 6.94 7.92 -11.61
CA SER A 47 6.59 6.98 -10.55
C SER A 47 7.66 5.92 -10.39
N TYR A 48 7.88 5.46 -9.16
CA TYR A 48 8.71 4.29 -8.90
C TYR A 48 8.09 3.41 -7.82
N VAL A 49 8.25 2.10 -7.98
CA VAL A 49 7.78 1.09 -7.04
C VAL A 49 8.76 1.04 -5.87
N LEU A 50 8.23 1.00 -4.65
CA LEU A 50 9.03 0.81 -3.44
C LEU A 50 9.72 -0.57 -3.53
N PRO A 51 11.05 -0.63 -3.31
CA PRO A 51 11.80 -1.88 -3.23
C PRO A 51 11.16 -2.94 -2.34
N TYR A 52 11.38 -4.21 -2.68
CA TYR A 52 10.84 -5.34 -1.94
C TYR A 52 11.38 -5.38 -0.50
N GLU A 53 12.66 -5.05 -0.34
CA GLU A 53 13.39 -5.04 0.93
C GLU A 53 12.83 -4.00 1.91
N ASP A 54 12.25 -2.90 1.39
CA ASP A 54 11.60 -1.88 2.22
C ASP A 54 10.33 -2.43 2.90
N TRP A 55 9.61 -3.35 2.25
CA TRP A 55 8.49 -4.06 2.87
C TRP A 55 8.97 -5.17 3.80
N THR A 56 9.94 -5.98 3.38
CA THR A 56 10.33 -7.17 4.15
C THR A 56 11.27 -6.83 5.30
N GLU A 57 12.51 -6.47 5.00
CA GLU A 57 13.57 -6.24 5.98
C GLU A 57 13.31 -4.99 6.83
N HIS A 58 12.72 -3.96 6.24
CA HIS A 58 12.61 -2.65 6.90
C HIS A 58 11.25 -2.39 7.54
N TYR A 59 10.19 -3.12 7.17
CA TYR A 59 8.85 -2.92 7.71
C TYR A 59 8.29 -4.17 8.40
N TYR A 60 8.04 -5.25 7.66
CA TYR A 60 7.33 -6.42 8.17
C TYR A 60 8.16 -7.27 9.13
N GLU A 61 9.47 -7.45 8.92
CA GLU A 61 10.28 -8.23 9.87
C GLU A 61 10.36 -7.57 11.26
N PRO A 62 10.65 -6.25 11.39
CA PRO A 62 10.57 -5.58 12.67
C PRO A 62 9.16 -5.57 13.28
N LEU A 63 8.12 -5.49 12.44
CA LEU A 63 6.73 -5.47 12.89
C LEU A 63 6.32 -6.84 13.45
N ALA A 64 6.60 -7.94 12.73
CA ALA A 64 6.29 -9.30 13.16
C ALA A 64 6.86 -9.62 14.56
N ARG A 65 8.13 -9.26 14.80
CA ARG A 65 8.76 -9.44 16.11
C ARG A 65 8.04 -8.68 17.23
N LYS A 66 7.52 -7.48 16.93
CA LYS A 66 6.74 -6.71 17.90
C LYS A 66 5.36 -7.29 18.12
N LEU A 67 4.74 -7.87 17.09
CA LEU A 67 3.45 -8.55 17.25
C LEU A 67 3.56 -9.74 18.20
N ASP A 68 4.66 -10.49 18.16
CA ASP A 68 4.93 -11.57 19.12
C ASP A 68 4.97 -11.03 20.56
N GLU A 69 5.73 -9.94 20.80
CA GLU A 69 5.81 -9.29 22.11
C GLU A 69 4.45 -8.73 22.58
N MET A 70 3.68 -8.13 21.66
CA MET A 70 2.36 -7.57 21.94
C MET A 70 1.31 -8.65 22.25
N THR A 71 1.41 -9.82 21.61
CA THR A 71 0.48 -10.94 21.85
C THR A 71 0.53 -11.38 23.32
N GLU A 72 1.73 -11.49 23.90
CA GLU A 72 1.91 -11.83 25.30
C GLU A 72 1.44 -10.70 26.23
N LEU A 73 1.71 -9.43 25.87
CA LEU A 73 1.32 -8.27 26.67
C LEU A 73 -0.20 -8.08 26.74
N TYR A 74 -0.91 -8.44 25.67
CA TYR A 74 -2.35 -8.20 25.50
C TYR A 74 -3.17 -9.49 25.45
N ILE A 75 -2.65 -10.59 26.00
CA ILE A 75 -3.30 -11.91 25.94
C ILE A 75 -4.74 -11.94 26.47
N ASP A 76 -5.05 -11.06 27.43
CA ASP A 76 -6.37 -10.94 28.05
C ASP A 76 -7.23 -9.80 27.44
N VAL A 77 -6.81 -9.21 26.32
CA VAL A 77 -7.51 -8.11 25.63
C VAL A 77 -7.90 -8.58 24.22
N PRO A 78 -9.10 -9.18 24.05
CA PRO A 78 -9.53 -9.76 22.77
C PRO A 78 -9.47 -8.81 21.58
N GLU A 79 -9.83 -7.54 21.78
CA GLU A 79 -9.80 -6.52 20.73
C GLU A 79 -8.37 -6.22 20.24
N ALA A 80 -7.39 -6.32 21.14
CA ALA A 80 -5.98 -6.16 20.76
C ALA A 80 -5.48 -7.37 19.97
N LEU A 81 -5.88 -8.58 20.36
CA LEU A 81 -5.54 -9.81 19.63
C LEU A 81 -6.16 -9.84 18.23
N GLU A 82 -7.35 -9.28 18.04
CA GLU A 82 -7.96 -9.13 16.72
C GLU A 82 -7.13 -8.24 15.81
N VAL A 83 -6.70 -7.06 16.31
CA VAL A 83 -5.83 -6.14 15.55
C VAL A 83 -4.48 -6.80 15.23
N ILE A 84 -3.88 -7.51 16.18
CA ILE A 84 -2.63 -8.25 15.94
C ILE A 84 -2.84 -9.29 14.83
N GLY A 85 -3.92 -10.06 14.87
CA GLY A 85 -4.27 -11.05 13.85
C GLY A 85 -4.46 -10.42 12.46
N MET A 86 -5.09 -9.25 12.38
CA MET A 86 -5.24 -8.52 11.12
C MET A 86 -3.90 -8.09 10.52
N ILE A 87 -2.97 -7.59 11.33
CA ILE A 87 -1.64 -7.17 10.85
C ILE A 87 -0.83 -8.41 10.44
N GLN A 88 -0.91 -9.50 11.20
CA GLN A 88 -0.26 -10.76 10.87
C GLN A 88 -0.77 -11.31 9.52
N MET A 89 -2.08 -11.24 9.26
CA MET A 89 -2.68 -11.61 7.99
C MET A 89 -2.15 -10.75 6.83
N GLU A 90 -1.90 -9.45 7.03
CA GLU A 90 -1.29 -8.59 6.01
C GLU A 90 0.15 -9.01 5.69
N ILE A 91 0.95 -9.30 6.71
CA ILE A 91 2.34 -9.76 6.56
C ILE A 91 2.39 -11.05 5.73
N GLU A 92 1.54 -12.02 6.06
CA GLU A 92 1.44 -13.31 5.35
C GLU A 92 0.97 -13.12 3.91
N LEU A 93 -0.03 -12.26 3.70
CA LEU A 93 -0.53 -11.94 2.37
C LEU A 93 0.55 -11.35 1.47
N PHE A 94 1.36 -10.42 1.98
CA PHE A 94 2.47 -9.85 1.21
C PHE A 94 3.53 -10.90 0.90
N HIS A 95 3.86 -11.77 1.86
CA HIS A 95 4.81 -12.86 1.66
C HIS A 95 4.36 -13.82 0.54
N ASP A 96 3.08 -14.18 0.51
CA ASP A 96 2.52 -15.12 -0.46
C ASP A 96 2.29 -14.48 -1.84
N HIS A 97 2.06 -13.17 -1.88
CA HIS A 97 1.74 -12.42 -3.10
C HIS A 97 2.56 -11.13 -3.26
N PRO A 98 3.91 -11.17 -3.22
CA PRO A 98 4.75 -9.98 -3.12
C PRO A 98 4.77 -9.12 -4.39
N ASN A 99 4.25 -9.64 -5.50
CA ASN A 99 4.22 -8.95 -6.79
C ASN A 99 2.82 -8.39 -7.14
N ASP A 100 1.81 -8.59 -6.29
CA ASP A 100 0.46 -8.11 -6.57
C ASP A 100 0.34 -6.60 -6.32
N TYR A 101 0.94 -6.12 -5.23
CA TYR A 101 0.87 -4.73 -4.80
C TYR A 101 2.16 -4.25 -4.15
N SER A 102 2.38 -2.94 -4.15
CA SER A 102 3.41 -2.28 -3.36
C SER A 102 3.05 -0.80 -3.17
N TYR A 103 3.77 -0.11 -2.29
CA TYR A 103 3.78 1.34 -2.32
C TYR A 103 4.46 1.82 -3.59
N VAL A 104 3.84 2.80 -4.25
CA VAL A 104 4.39 3.47 -5.41
C VAL A 104 4.50 4.95 -5.09
N PHE A 105 5.68 5.52 -5.30
CA PHE A 105 5.88 6.95 -5.18
C PHE A 105 5.49 7.64 -6.48
N TYR A 106 4.68 8.69 -6.37
CA TYR A 106 4.22 9.50 -7.49
C TYR A 106 4.77 10.93 -7.37
N GLY A 107 5.65 11.30 -8.30
CA GLY A 107 6.10 12.66 -8.53
C GLY A 107 5.11 13.39 -9.43
N MET A 108 4.56 14.50 -8.95
CA MET A 108 3.59 15.31 -9.69
C MET A 108 3.81 16.81 -9.44
N GLN A 109 3.47 17.63 -10.45
CA GLN A 109 3.61 19.07 -10.41
C GLN A 109 2.27 19.75 -10.67
N LYS A 110 1.90 20.73 -9.84
CA LYS A 110 0.67 21.50 -10.05
C LYS A 110 0.75 22.26 -11.37
N MET A 111 -0.20 22.06 -12.27
CA MET A 111 -0.23 22.81 -13.52
C MET A 111 -0.44 24.30 -13.22
N LYS A 112 0.45 25.15 -13.74
CA LYS A 112 0.22 26.60 -13.71
C LYS A 112 -0.92 26.91 -14.67
N LYS A 113 -1.93 27.68 -14.22
CA LYS A 113 -2.94 28.23 -15.13
C LYS A 113 -2.22 28.98 -16.25
N LYS A 114 -2.45 28.59 -17.51
CA LYS A 114 -2.04 29.43 -18.64
C LYS A 114 -2.77 30.76 -18.49
N ALA A 115 -2.02 31.86 -18.44
CA ALA A 115 -2.63 33.18 -18.58
C ALA A 115 -3.34 33.20 -19.93
N VAL A 116 -4.65 33.39 -19.90
CA VAL A 116 -5.42 33.67 -21.12
C VAL A 116 -5.12 35.13 -21.45
N ASN A 117 -4.35 35.36 -22.51
CA ASN A 117 -4.20 36.67 -23.14
C ASN A 117 -5.36 36.91 -24.09
#